data_AF-A0A5Q2RU43-F1
#
_entry.id   AF-A0A5Q2RU43-F1
#
_cell.length_a   1.000
_cell.length_b   1.000
_cell.length_c   1.000
_cell.angle_alpha   90.00
_cell.angle_beta   90.00
_cell.angle_gamma   90.00
#
_symmetry.space_group_name_H-M   'P 1'
#
loop_
_entity.id
_entity.type
_entity.pdbx_description
1 polymer ?
#
loop_
_entity_poly.entity_id
_entity_poly.type
_entity_poly.pdbx_seq_one_letter_code
_entity_poly.pdbx_strand_id
1 'polypeptide(L)'
;MMPTSAPPPPPPVVSATPAGGPSAEDLLRRRVARIAAVVAVVLVGGVAAYSFVSDGGPDHPDEWDPRVVDLVAFVEEERELRFDHPVHIDFLTPEEYSEVTRAGGGMEVEGEEGMDEMYEAASMLRSLGLLEGDVDLGGAFDDLNDTGTLAFYDPLTDRVVVRGTEVDVNLEATLVHELVHALQDQHVDLGRLGDMEDSGEAAAFRAVVEGDASLVESRYVAQLSEGDLTAYEETAMAQADAAFAEEIPGVLVASMGASYVLGEPLVGIVQAEGGWAAVDDLLRDRPRASWRCSTSSPTSTGSSGSMSSRRRSPTARS
;
A
#
# COMPACT_ATOMS: atom_id res chain seq x y z
N MET A 1 9.68 25.78 -84.49
CA MET A 1 9.37 26.51 -83.24
C MET A 1 8.54 25.58 -82.37
N MET A 2 9.14 25.05 -81.31
CA MET A 2 8.46 24.19 -80.33
C MET A 2 7.73 25.07 -79.29
N PRO A 3 6.48 24.75 -78.88
CA PRO A 3 5.82 25.47 -77.81
C PRO A 3 6.37 25.06 -76.44
N THR A 4 6.76 26.05 -75.64
CA THR A 4 7.23 25.94 -74.25
C THR A 4 6.04 25.67 -73.32
N SER A 5 6.06 24.55 -72.58
CA SER A 5 5.09 24.27 -71.53
C SER A 5 5.42 25.08 -70.26
N ALA A 6 4.41 25.75 -69.69
CA ALA A 6 4.52 26.44 -68.42
C ALA A 6 4.59 25.44 -67.25
N PRO A 7 5.34 25.73 -66.17
CA PRO A 7 5.41 24.84 -65.00
C PRO A 7 4.10 24.87 -64.18
N PRO A 8 3.76 23.77 -63.47
CA PRO A 8 2.55 23.68 -62.66
C PRO A 8 2.61 24.60 -61.42
N PRO A 9 1.45 25.02 -60.89
CA PRO A 9 1.39 25.87 -59.69
C PRO A 9 1.84 25.10 -58.43
N PRO A 10 2.36 25.82 -57.41
CA PRO A 10 2.77 25.20 -56.16
C PRO A 10 1.55 24.69 -55.36
N PRO A 11 1.72 23.65 -54.51
CA PRO A 11 0.65 23.12 -53.67
C PRO A 11 0.20 24.12 -52.60
N PRO A 12 -1.05 24.02 -52.11
CA PRO A 12 -1.55 24.90 -51.06
C PRO A 12 -0.80 24.69 -49.74
N VAL A 13 -0.43 25.80 -49.09
CA VAL A 13 0.17 25.78 -47.76
C VAL A 13 -0.93 25.51 -46.74
N VAL A 14 -0.96 24.32 -46.17
CA VAL A 14 -1.76 24.01 -44.98
C VAL A 14 -0.99 24.54 -43.78
N SER A 15 -1.46 25.63 -43.17
CA SER A 15 -0.92 26.08 -41.88
C SER A 15 -1.29 25.05 -40.81
N ALA A 16 -0.32 24.22 -40.42
CA ALA A 16 -0.47 23.38 -39.24
C ALA A 16 -0.63 24.31 -38.03
N THR A 17 -1.79 24.22 -37.36
CA THR A 17 -1.94 24.78 -36.02
C THR A 17 -1.01 23.98 -35.11
N PRO A 18 -0.14 24.60 -34.29
CA PRO A 18 0.68 23.83 -33.37
C PRO A 18 -0.28 23.06 -32.46
N ALA A 19 -0.08 21.74 -32.33
CA ALA A 19 -0.75 20.97 -31.30
C ALA A 19 -0.51 21.67 -29.96
N GLY A 20 -1.58 22.12 -29.31
CA GLY A 20 -1.48 22.77 -28.01
C GLY A 20 -0.75 21.83 -27.05
N GLY A 21 0.30 22.34 -26.40
CA GLY A 21 0.97 21.59 -25.34
C GLY A 21 -0.02 21.19 -24.24
N PRO A 22 0.35 20.21 -23.39
CA PRO A 22 -0.50 19.78 -22.29
C PRO A 22 -0.93 20.98 -21.43
N SER A 23 -2.20 21.00 -21.03
CA SER A 23 -2.73 22.07 -20.19
C SER A 23 -2.08 22.05 -18.80
N ALA A 24 -2.20 23.14 -18.04
CA ALA A 24 -1.71 23.18 -16.65
C ALA A 24 -2.37 22.09 -15.77
N GLU A 25 -3.63 21.73 -16.07
CA GLU A 25 -4.34 20.63 -15.43
C GLU A 25 -3.77 19.26 -15.81
N ASP A 26 -3.37 19.07 -17.07
CA ASP A 26 -2.70 17.84 -17.52
C ASP A 26 -1.31 17.69 -16.87
N LEU A 27 -0.59 18.80 -16.73
CA LEU A 27 0.71 18.83 -16.05
C LEU A 27 0.55 18.54 -14.55
N LEU A 28 -0.47 19.09 -13.91
CA LEU A 28 -0.79 18.83 -12.50
C LEU A 28 -1.21 17.38 -12.29
N ARG A 29 -2.11 16.83 -13.13
CA ARG A 29 -2.50 15.41 -13.08
C ARG A 29 -1.32 14.48 -13.29
N ARG A 30 -0.43 14.79 -14.25
CA ARG A 30 0.80 14.02 -14.48
C ARG A 30 1.77 14.12 -13.32
N ARG A 31 1.86 15.27 -12.65
CA ARG A 31 2.65 15.43 -11.42
C ARG A 31 2.06 14.62 -10.27
N VAL A 32 0.76 14.71 -10.03
CA VAL A 32 0.07 13.94 -8.97
C VAL A 32 0.17 12.44 -9.24
N ALA A 33 -0.03 12.00 -10.48
CA ALA A 33 0.13 10.60 -10.85
C ALA A 33 1.59 10.13 -10.73
N ARG A 34 2.58 10.99 -11.02
CA ARG A 34 4.00 10.67 -10.79
C ARG A 34 4.34 10.64 -9.31
N ILE A 35 3.83 11.56 -8.50
CA ILE A 35 4.04 11.58 -7.05
C ILE A 35 3.40 10.34 -6.43
N ALA A 36 2.17 10.01 -6.79
CA ALA A 36 1.50 8.79 -6.33
C ALA A 36 2.24 7.52 -6.79
N ALA A 37 2.85 7.54 -7.98
CA ALA A 37 3.68 6.44 -8.46
C ALA A 37 5.05 6.38 -7.77
N VAL A 38 5.65 7.51 -7.38
CA VAL A 38 6.89 7.60 -6.59
C VAL A 38 6.63 7.07 -5.18
N VAL A 39 5.56 7.53 -4.53
CA VAL A 39 5.10 7.04 -3.23
C VAL A 39 4.78 5.56 -3.32
N ALA A 40 4.04 5.13 -4.35
CA ALA A 40 3.76 3.71 -4.56
C ALA A 40 5.03 2.87 -4.73
N VAL A 41 6.04 3.35 -5.47
CA VAL A 41 7.30 2.62 -5.71
C VAL A 41 8.15 2.52 -4.45
N VAL A 42 8.29 3.60 -3.67
CA VAL A 42 9.02 3.60 -2.39
C VAL A 42 8.35 2.69 -1.37
N LEU A 43 7.03 2.60 -1.44
CA LEU A 43 6.23 1.77 -0.55
C LEU A 43 5.97 0.37 -1.10
N VAL A 44 6.55 -0.08 -2.23
CA VAL A 44 6.34 -1.49 -2.64
C VAL A 44 7.16 -2.41 -1.75
N GLY A 45 6.66 -2.68 -0.54
CA GLY A 45 7.05 -3.81 0.29
C GLY A 45 6.08 -4.97 0.04
N GLY A 46 6.58 -6.08 -0.48
CA GLY A 46 5.95 -7.38 -0.29
C GLY A 46 6.37 -7.97 1.05
N VAL A 47 5.53 -8.82 1.64
CA VAL A 47 5.96 -9.65 2.77
C VAL A 47 6.98 -10.66 2.23
N ALA A 48 8.27 -10.44 2.49
CA ALA A 48 9.30 -11.43 2.23
C ALA A 48 9.42 -12.33 3.47
N ALA A 49 9.21 -13.64 3.29
CA ALA A 49 9.40 -14.61 4.37
C ALA A 49 10.91 -14.82 4.61
N TYR A 50 11.47 -14.15 5.61
CA TYR A 50 12.86 -14.30 6.00
C TYR A 50 12.99 -15.51 6.93
N SER A 51 13.27 -16.68 6.37
CA SER A 51 13.37 -17.91 7.16
C SER A 51 14.67 -17.98 7.98
N PHE A 52 14.65 -17.50 9.23
CA PHE A 52 15.64 -17.93 10.23
C PHE A 52 15.12 -19.17 10.95
N VAL A 53 15.76 -20.33 10.73
CA VAL A 53 15.46 -21.55 11.49
C VAL A 53 15.98 -21.37 12.92
N SER A 54 15.12 -20.87 13.80
CA SER A 54 15.33 -20.94 15.25
C SER A 54 14.34 -21.94 15.85
N ASP A 55 14.82 -22.88 16.67
CA ASP A 55 14.04 -23.99 17.23
C ASP A 55 13.07 -23.55 18.36
N GLY A 56 12.52 -22.32 18.33
CA GLY A 56 11.71 -21.82 19.44
C GLY A 56 10.96 -20.52 19.20
N GLY A 57 10.11 -20.41 18.17
CA GLY A 57 9.29 -19.21 17.93
C GLY A 57 10.12 -17.94 17.70
N PRO A 58 9.48 -16.78 17.50
CA PRO A 58 10.20 -15.51 17.44
C PRO A 58 10.83 -15.22 18.81
N ASP A 59 12.15 -15.05 18.85
CA ASP A 59 12.86 -14.50 20.01
C ASP A 59 12.86 -12.97 19.87
N HIS A 60 12.65 -12.25 20.98
CA HIS A 60 12.63 -10.79 21.01
C HIS A 60 13.82 -10.26 21.82
N PRO A 61 14.49 -9.19 21.37
CA PRO A 61 15.60 -8.63 22.13
C PRO A 61 15.08 -7.89 23.38
N ASP A 62 15.93 -7.83 24.41
CA ASP A 62 15.62 -7.09 25.65
C ASP A 62 15.53 -5.57 25.42
N GLU A 63 16.24 -5.05 24.42
CA GLU A 63 16.35 -3.62 24.11
C GLU A 63 16.28 -3.40 22.58
N TRP A 64 15.72 -2.26 22.17
CA TRP A 64 15.72 -1.82 20.77
C TRP A 64 17.14 -1.53 20.26
N ASP A 65 17.36 -1.69 18.96
CA ASP A 65 18.59 -1.19 18.34
C ASP A 65 18.69 0.32 18.57
N PRO A 66 19.82 0.84 19.08
CA PRO A 66 19.97 2.26 19.40
C PRO A 66 19.75 3.20 18.21
N ARG A 67 19.85 2.70 16.96
CA ARG A 67 19.60 3.48 15.74
C ARG A 67 18.12 3.79 15.50
N VAL A 68 17.20 3.02 16.09
CA VAL A 68 15.75 3.17 15.84
C VAL A 68 14.97 3.67 17.05
N VAL A 69 15.60 3.90 18.20
CA VAL A 69 14.90 4.28 19.45
C VAL A 69 14.08 5.57 19.28
N ASP A 70 14.60 6.56 18.57
CA ASP A 70 13.87 7.81 18.31
C ASP A 70 12.67 7.59 17.37
N LEU A 71 12.80 6.67 16.40
CA LEU A 71 11.71 6.29 15.49
C LEU A 71 10.62 5.47 16.21
N VAL A 72 11.02 4.58 17.11
CA VAL A 72 10.10 3.84 18.00
C VAL A 72 9.29 4.82 18.84
N ALA A 73 9.96 5.79 19.48
CA ALA A 73 9.28 6.80 20.28
C ALA A 73 8.31 7.65 19.44
N PHE A 74 8.71 8.02 18.22
CA PHE A 74 7.85 8.70 17.26
C PHE A 74 6.60 7.86 16.94
N VAL A 75 6.78 6.59 16.57
CA VAL A 75 5.66 5.69 16.23
C VAL A 75 4.70 5.53 17.41
N GLU A 76 5.22 5.34 18.63
CA GLU A 76 4.36 5.21 19.82
C GLU A 76 3.57 6.48 20.13
N GLU A 77 4.19 7.65 19.98
CA GLU A 77 3.53 8.95 20.17
C GLU A 77 2.48 9.20 19.09
N GLU A 78 2.85 8.99 17.82
CA GLU A 78 1.98 9.26 16.68
C GLU A 78 0.77 8.34 16.68
N ARG A 79 0.94 7.03 16.98
CA ARG A 79 -0.15 6.03 17.01
C ARG A 79 -0.91 5.99 18.33
N GLU A 80 -0.48 6.71 19.36
CA GLU A 80 -1.01 6.63 20.73
C GLU A 80 -1.05 5.19 21.28
N LEU A 81 -0.11 4.33 20.84
CA LEU A 81 -0.08 2.90 21.11
C LEU A 81 1.37 2.47 21.38
N ARG A 82 1.57 1.48 22.27
CA ARG A 82 2.92 1.04 22.65
C ARG A 82 3.25 -0.33 22.08
N PHE A 83 4.54 -0.55 21.84
CA PHE A 83 5.07 -1.87 21.61
C PHE A 83 5.01 -2.70 22.90
N ASP A 84 4.63 -3.96 22.79
CA ASP A 84 4.66 -4.93 23.88
C ASP A 84 6.09 -5.43 24.13
N HIS A 85 6.89 -5.57 23.06
CA HIS A 85 8.31 -5.90 23.12
C HIS A 85 9.10 -5.32 21.93
N PRO A 86 10.43 -5.16 22.06
CA PRO A 86 11.29 -4.89 20.92
C PRO A 86 11.25 -5.98 19.85
N VAL A 87 11.57 -5.62 18.61
CA VAL A 87 11.87 -6.56 17.53
C VAL A 87 13.32 -6.41 17.08
N HIS A 88 13.87 -7.45 16.45
CA HIS A 88 15.22 -7.38 15.90
C HIS A 88 15.27 -6.48 14.66
N ILE A 89 16.32 -5.67 14.54
CA ILE A 89 16.61 -4.86 13.35
C ILE A 89 17.89 -5.37 12.69
N ASP A 90 17.75 -6.09 11.58
CA ASP A 90 18.84 -6.77 10.89
C ASP A 90 19.33 -5.94 9.71
N PHE A 91 20.47 -5.27 9.90
CA PHE A 91 21.12 -4.50 8.85
C PHE A 91 21.99 -5.42 8.01
N LEU A 92 21.58 -5.66 6.77
CA LEU A 92 22.24 -6.54 5.82
C LEU A 92 23.08 -5.73 4.83
N THR A 93 24.09 -6.36 4.24
CA THR A 93 24.67 -5.79 3.01
C THR A 93 23.62 -5.75 1.90
N PRO A 94 23.73 -4.83 0.91
CA PRO A 94 22.81 -4.81 -0.22
C PRO A 94 22.67 -6.16 -0.93
N GLU A 95 23.78 -6.89 -1.05
CA GLU A 95 23.81 -8.24 -1.63
C GLU A 95 23.01 -9.25 -0.80
N GLU A 96 23.23 -9.31 0.52
CA GLU A 96 22.48 -10.19 1.43
C GLU A 96 20.99 -9.84 1.45
N TYR A 97 20.64 -8.54 1.43
CA TYR A 97 19.25 -8.09 1.36
C TYR A 97 18.57 -8.56 0.06
N SER A 98 19.26 -8.44 -1.07
CA SER A 98 18.73 -8.91 -2.36
C SER A 98 18.58 -10.42 -2.41
N GLU A 99 19.49 -11.18 -1.81
CA GLU A 99 19.33 -12.64 -1.68
C GLU A 99 18.07 -12.99 -0.86
N VAL A 100 17.86 -12.31 0.27
CA VAL A 100 16.69 -12.52 1.13
C VAL A 100 15.38 -12.15 0.42
N THR A 101 15.34 -10.98 -0.20
CA THR A 101 14.12 -10.45 -0.82
C THR A 101 13.73 -11.25 -2.06
N ARG A 102 14.70 -11.74 -2.84
CA ARG A 102 14.43 -12.62 -3.99
C ARG A 102 14.11 -14.06 -3.58
N ALA A 103 14.64 -14.53 -2.45
CA ALA A 103 14.35 -15.87 -1.95
C ALA A 103 12.97 -15.96 -1.26
N GLY A 104 12.57 -14.91 -0.55
CA GLY A 104 11.29 -14.82 0.16
C GLY A 104 10.17 -14.08 -0.59
N GLY A 105 10.50 -13.37 -1.67
CA GLY A 105 9.60 -12.56 -2.48
C GLY A 105 8.94 -13.31 -3.63
N GLY A 106 9.29 -14.57 -3.87
CA GLY A 106 8.45 -15.38 -4.73
C GLY A 106 7.07 -15.50 -4.08
N MET A 107 5.99 -15.11 -4.78
CA MET A 107 4.81 -16.00 -4.75
C MET A 107 5.40 -17.39 -4.86
N GLU A 108 5.17 -18.32 -3.93
CA GLU A 108 5.81 -19.63 -3.98
C GLU A 108 5.41 -20.33 -5.30
N VAL A 109 6.13 -20.04 -6.38
CA VAL A 109 6.05 -20.71 -7.68
C VAL A 109 6.89 -21.98 -7.55
N GLU A 110 6.73 -22.67 -6.42
CA GLU A 110 7.35 -23.97 -6.20
C GLU A 110 6.38 -25.03 -6.69
N GLY A 111 6.64 -25.55 -7.89
CA GLY A 111 5.87 -26.63 -8.50
C GLY A 111 4.99 -26.19 -9.68
N GLU A 112 4.39 -27.18 -10.35
CA GLU A 112 3.62 -26.96 -11.58
C GLU A 112 2.38 -26.05 -11.36
N GLU A 113 1.76 -26.11 -10.18
CA GLU A 113 0.53 -25.34 -9.88
C GLU A 113 0.77 -23.82 -9.79
N GLY A 114 1.82 -23.37 -9.08
CA GLY A 114 2.15 -21.93 -9.01
C GLY A 114 2.59 -21.36 -10.36
N MET A 115 3.25 -22.17 -11.20
CA MET A 115 3.62 -21.77 -12.55
C MET A 115 2.37 -21.57 -13.43
N ASP A 116 1.40 -22.48 -13.34
CA ASP A 116 0.15 -22.41 -14.09
C ASP A 116 -0.67 -21.15 -13.71
N GLU A 117 -0.77 -20.82 -12.41
CA GLU A 117 -1.45 -19.61 -11.95
C GLU A 117 -0.80 -18.33 -12.51
N MET A 118 0.54 -18.25 -12.52
CA MET A 118 1.25 -17.13 -13.12
C MET A 118 1.04 -17.04 -14.64
N TYR A 119 1.02 -18.18 -15.34
CA TYR A 119 0.72 -18.20 -16.77
C TYR A 119 -0.73 -17.76 -17.07
N GLU A 120 -1.69 -18.16 -16.23
CA GLU A 120 -3.08 -17.72 -16.34
C GLU A 120 -3.22 -16.22 -16.09
N ALA A 121 -2.59 -15.70 -15.03
CA ALA A 121 -2.55 -14.26 -14.72
C ALA A 121 -1.93 -13.45 -15.88
N ALA A 122 -0.77 -13.88 -16.39
CA ALA A 122 -0.13 -13.26 -17.54
C ALA A 122 -1.02 -13.28 -18.79
N SER A 123 -1.70 -14.39 -19.05
CA SER A 123 -2.62 -14.55 -20.18
C SER A 123 -3.84 -13.64 -20.05
N MET A 124 -4.40 -13.51 -18.85
CA MET A 124 -5.48 -12.59 -18.56
C MET A 124 -5.04 -11.13 -18.78
N LEU A 125 -3.90 -10.72 -18.23
CA LEU A 125 -3.36 -9.37 -18.38
C LEU A 125 -3.11 -9.02 -19.85
N ARG A 126 -2.57 -9.97 -20.64
CA ARG A 126 -2.43 -9.82 -22.10
C ARG A 126 -3.79 -9.65 -22.79
N SER A 127 -4.78 -10.45 -22.41
CA SER A 127 -6.13 -10.37 -23.00
C SER A 127 -6.80 -9.01 -22.73
N LEU A 128 -6.46 -8.37 -21.60
CA LEU A 128 -6.92 -7.04 -21.21
C LEU A 128 -6.08 -5.90 -21.82
N GLY A 129 -4.99 -6.22 -22.52
CA GLY A 129 -4.05 -5.24 -23.07
C GLY A 129 -3.19 -4.54 -22.01
N LEU A 130 -3.03 -5.16 -20.83
CA LEU A 130 -2.23 -4.64 -19.70
C LEU A 130 -0.80 -5.20 -19.68
N LEU A 131 -0.52 -6.19 -20.52
CA LEU A 131 0.78 -6.82 -20.68
C LEU A 131 1.04 -7.08 -22.17
N GLU A 132 2.25 -6.79 -22.65
CA GLU A 132 2.69 -7.07 -24.01
C GLU A 132 3.89 -8.02 -24.00
N GLY A 133 4.00 -8.90 -25.00
CA GLY A 133 5.15 -9.78 -25.16
C GLY A 133 5.19 -10.96 -24.18
N ASP A 134 6.35 -11.61 -24.16
CA ASP A 134 6.66 -12.71 -23.25
C ASP A 134 7.43 -12.14 -22.06
N VAL A 135 6.72 -11.87 -20.96
CA VAL A 135 7.29 -11.27 -19.75
C VAL A 135 7.36 -12.35 -18.69
N ASP A 136 8.53 -12.49 -18.08
CA ASP A 136 8.70 -13.23 -16.84
C ASP A 136 8.11 -12.40 -15.69
N LEU A 137 6.82 -12.64 -15.40
CA LEU A 137 6.13 -11.93 -14.33
C LEU A 137 6.71 -12.27 -12.94
N GLY A 138 7.30 -13.46 -12.77
CA GLY A 138 7.91 -13.87 -11.50
C GLY A 138 9.18 -13.08 -11.27
N GLY A 139 10.09 -13.08 -12.25
CA GLY A 139 11.30 -12.26 -12.21
C GLY A 139 11.00 -10.76 -12.07
N ALA A 140 10.00 -10.24 -12.78
CA ALA A 140 9.60 -8.84 -12.64
C ALA A 140 9.01 -8.50 -11.26
N PHE A 141 8.37 -9.47 -10.59
CA PHE A 141 7.89 -9.31 -9.21
C PHE A 141 9.05 -9.33 -8.21
N ASP A 142 9.99 -10.26 -8.38
CA ASP A 142 11.20 -10.35 -7.56
C ASP A 142 12.06 -9.09 -7.68
N ASP A 143 12.27 -8.59 -8.90
CA ASP A 143 13.01 -7.36 -9.15
C ASP A 143 12.27 -6.13 -8.58
N LEU A 144 10.94 -6.09 -8.65
CA LEU A 144 10.16 -5.00 -8.05
C LEU A 144 10.23 -5.02 -6.52
N ASN A 145 10.10 -6.19 -5.88
CA ASN A 145 10.29 -6.31 -4.42
C ASN A 145 11.71 -5.95 -4.02
N ASP A 146 12.71 -6.48 -4.72
CA ASP A 146 14.11 -6.24 -4.41
C ASP A 146 14.45 -4.74 -4.55
N THR A 147 14.12 -4.11 -5.67
CA THR A 147 14.50 -2.71 -5.92
C THR A 147 13.58 -1.67 -5.28
N GLY A 148 12.34 -2.03 -4.96
CA GLY A 148 11.30 -1.14 -4.44
C GLY A 148 11.45 -0.79 -2.95
N THR A 149 12.13 -1.61 -2.16
CA THR A 149 12.23 -1.41 -0.70
C THR A 149 13.66 -1.23 -0.17
N LEU A 150 13.78 -0.45 0.91
CA LEU A 150 14.97 -0.29 1.74
C LEU A 150 14.92 -1.11 3.04
N ALA A 151 13.73 -1.53 3.47
CA ALA A 151 13.52 -2.38 4.63
C ALA A 151 12.14 -3.05 4.59
N PHE A 152 11.98 -4.20 5.24
CA PHE A 152 10.67 -4.83 5.42
C PHE A 152 10.56 -5.48 6.80
N TYR A 153 9.35 -5.52 7.35
CA TYR A 153 8.98 -6.32 8.51
C TYR A 153 8.52 -7.72 8.07
N ASP A 154 9.07 -8.75 8.71
CA ASP A 154 8.63 -10.14 8.55
C ASP A 154 7.79 -10.59 9.75
N PRO A 155 6.46 -10.78 9.59
CA PRO A 155 5.56 -11.24 10.66
C PRO A 155 5.75 -12.72 11.02
N LEU A 156 6.55 -13.49 10.27
CA LEU A 156 6.85 -14.89 10.62
C LEU A 156 8.01 -14.99 11.62
N THR A 157 8.89 -14.00 11.62
CA THR A 157 10.10 -14.00 12.46
C THR A 157 10.17 -12.85 13.45
N ASP A 158 9.23 -11.91 13.39
CA ASP A 158 9.18 -10.66 14.17
C ASP A 158 10.47 -9.85 14.02
N ARG A 159 10.87 -9.59 12.78
CA ARG A 159 12.14 -8.89 12.46
C ARG A 159 11.94 -7.83 11.40
N VAL A 160 12.64 -6.72 11.55
CA VAL A 160 12.81 -5.73 10.49
C VAL A 160 14.14 -6.00 9.81
N VAL A 161 14.10 -6.32 8.52
CA VAL A 161 15.29 -6.53 7.69
C VAL A 161 15.57 -5.25 6.93
N VAL A 162 16.81 -4.77 6.98
CA VAL A 162 17.22 -3.46 6.46
C VAL A 162 18.32 -3.62 5.41
N ARG A 163 18.18 -2.91 4.30
CA ARG A 163 19.20 -2.80 3.26
C ARG A 163 20.26 -1.79 3.64
N GLY A 164 21.49 -2.25 3.78
CA GLY A 164 22.64 -1.41 4.11
C GLY A 164 22.78 -1.19 5.61
N THR A 165 23.78 -0.39 6.00
CA THR A 165 24.11 -0.12 7.42
C THR A 165 24.06 1.37 7.77
N GLU A 166 23.99 2.25 6.77
CA GLU A 166 23.87 3.69 6.95
C GLU A 166 22.39 4.06 6.99
N VAL A 167 21.99 4.83 8.00
CA VAL A 167 20.62 5.33 8.17
C VAL A 167 20.57 6.76 7.67
N ASP A 168 19.99 6.95 6.48
CA ASP A 168 19.64 8.24 5.91
C ASP A 168 18.14 8.54 6.10
N VAL A 169 17.70 9.73 5.68
CA VAL A 169 16.31 10.17 5.86
C VAL A 169 15.28 9.28 5.15
N ASN A 170 15.65 8.66 4.02
CA ASN A 170 14.77 7.74 3.29
C ASN A 170 14.61 6.45 4.08
N LEU A 171 15.73 5.90 4.58
CA LEU A 171 15.67 4.71 5.41
C LEU A 171 14.97 4.99 6.75
N GLU A 172 15.10 6.18 7.36
CA GLU A 172 14.32 6.55 8.54
C GLU A 172 12.81 6.54 8.27
N ALA A 173 12.37 7.12 7.15
CA ALA A 173 10.95 7.09 6.77
C ALA A 173 10.46 5.65 6.54
N THR A 174 11.22 4.83 5.81
CA THR A 174 10.89 3.41 5.62
C THR A 174 10.87 2.66 6.97
N LEU A 175 11.82 2.90 7.87
CA LEU A 175 11.84 2.28 9.19
C LEU A 175 10.63 2.67 10.04
N VAL A 176 10.12 3.90 9.93
CA VAL A 176 8.86 4.30 10.59
C VAL A 176 7.70 3.45 10.07
N HIS A 177 7.60 3.23 8.76
CA HIS A 177 6.59 2.35 8.15
C HIS A 177 6.71 0.91 8.68
N GLU A 178 7.90 0.32 8.65
CA GLU A 178 8.12 -1.05 9.12
C GLU A 178 7.89 -1.22 10.63
N LEU A 179 8.22 -0.21 11.43
CA LEU A 179 7.94 -0.21 12.87
C LEU A 179 6.43 -0.17 13.13
N VAL A 180 5.63 0.47 12.27
CA VAL A 180 4.16 0.39 12.38
C VAL A 180 3.66 -1.02 12.06
N HIS A 181 4.25 -1.72 11.10
CA HIS A 181 3.92 -3.14 10.89
C HIS A 181 4.23 -4.01 12.10
N ALA A 182 5.42 -3.85 12.69
CA ALA A 182 5.78 -4.53 13.94
C ALA A 182 4.78 -4.21 15.08
N LEU A 183 4.36 -2.95 15.19
CA LEU A 183 3.35 -2.53 16.16
C LEU A 183 1.99 -3.19 15.86
N GLN A 184 1.53 -3.16 14.61
CA GLN A 184 0.26 -3.77 14.21
C GLN A 184 0.23 -5.26 14.51
N ASP A 185 1.32 -5.97 14.23
CA ASP A 185 1.41 -7.41 14.41
C ASP A 185 1.30 -7.84 15.86
N GLN A 186 1.95 -7.10 16.77
CA GLN A 186 1.83 -7.32 18.23
C GLN A 186 0.38 -7.14 18.74
N HIS A 187 -0.45 -6.34 18.04
CA HIS A 187 -1.82 -6.03 18.47
C HIS A 187 -2.93 -6.74 17.68
N VAL A 188 -2.67 -7.20 16.45
CA VAL A 188 -3.72 -7.65 15.50
C VAL A 188 -3.39 -8.96 14.77
N ASP A 189 -2.20 -9.54 14.94
CA ASP A 189 -1.71 -10.75 14.23
C ASP A 189 -1.87 -10.60 12.70
N LEU A 190 -0.85 -10.04 12.05
CA LEU A 190 -0.82 -9.83 10.61
C LEU A 190 -0.66 -11.15 9.84
N GLY A 191 -0.13 -12.21 10.47
CA GLY A 191 0.01 -13.54 9.90
C GLY A 191 -1.32 -14.11 9.37
N ARG A 192 -2.45 -13.69 9.97
CA ARG A 192 -3.81 -14.08 9.55
C ARG A 192 -4.16 -13.68 8.11
N LEU A 193 -3.41 -12.78 7.46
CA LEU A 193 -3.62 -12.40 6.07
C LEU A 193 -3.46 -13.61 5.13
N GLY A 194 -2.51 -14.52 5.44
CA GLY A 194 -2.31 -15.75 4.67
C GLY A 194 -3.49 -16.74 4.77
N ASP A 195 -4.29 -16.64 5.83
CA ASP A 195 -5.46 -17.49 6.07
C ASP A 195 -6.75 -16.97 5.39
N MET A 196 -6.70 -15.83 4.69
CA MET A 196 -7.88 -15.21 4.07
C MET A 196 -8.19 -15.82 2.70
N GLU A 197 -9.25 -16.64 2.63
CA GLU A 197 -9.69 -17.27 1.38
C GLU A 197 -10.37 -16.29 0.40
N ASP A 198 -11.00 -15.22 0.89
CA ASP A 198 -11.64 -14.21 0.05
C ASP A 198 -10.62 -13.13 -0.35
N SER A 199 -10.28 -13.08 -1.64
CA SER A 199 -9.29 -12.14 -2.16
C SER A 199 -9.69 -10.67 -2.01
N GLY A 200 -11.00 -10.38 -1.92
CA GLY A 200 -11.50 -9.04 -1.65
C GLY A 200 -11.30 -8.63 -0.20
N GLU A 201 -11.58 -9.53 0.75
CA GLU A 201 -11.30 -9.36 2.18
C GLU A 201 -9.80 -9.19 2.41
N ALA A 202 -8.97 -10.04 1.80
CA ALA A 202 -7.51 -9.95 1.89
C ALA A 202 -6.99 -8.60 1.35
N ALA A 203 -7.47 -8.16 0.18
CA ALA A 203 -7.08 -6.88 -0.40
C ALA A 203 -7.54 -5.69 0.46
N ALA A 204 -8.76 -5.76 1.02
CA ALA A 204 -9.27 -4.72 1.90
C ALA A 204 -8.48 -4.65 3.22
N PHE A 205 -8.15 -5.79 3.82
CA PHE A 205 -7.33 -5.85 5.02
C PHE A 205 -5.93 -5.30 4.76
N ARG A 206 -5.27 -5.73 3.67
CA ARG A 206 -3.95 -5.20 3.27
C ARG A 206 -4.00 -3.68 3.07
N ALA A 207 -5.02 -3.14 2.40
CA ALA A 207 -5.14 -1.70 2.23
C ALA A 207 -5.28 -0.94 3.56
N VAL A 208 -5.90 -1.52 4.58
CA VAL A 208 -5.95 -0.90 5.92
C VAL A 208 -4.59 -0.98 6.62
N VAL A 209 -3.93 -2.14 6.58
CA VAL A 209 -2.60 -2.36 7.17
C VAL A 209 -1.57 -1.39 6.58
N GLU A 210 -1.46 -1.35 5.25
CA GLU A 210 -0.55 -0.43 4.57
C GLU A 210 -0.95 1.02 4.76
N GLY A 211 -2.25 1.31 4.70
CA GLY A 211 -2.75 2.68 4.84
C GLY A 211 -2.43 3.30 6.20
N ASP A 212 -2.41 2.49 7.25
CA ASP A 212 -2.02 2.93 8.58
C ASP A 212 -0.53 3.23 8.67
N ALA A 213 0.32 2.32 8.19
CA ALA A 213 1.76 2.52 8.15
C ALA A 213 2.15 3.74 7.29
N SER A 214 1.59 3.87 6.09
CA SER A 214 1.84 5.02 5.20
C SER A 214 1.35 6.35 5.77
N LEU A 215 0.26 6.35 6.56
CA LEU A 215 -0.23 7.56 7.19
C LEU A 215 0.74 8.06 8.26
N VAL A 216 1.31 7.15 9.06
CA VAL A 216 2.30 7.49 10.09
C VAL A 216 3.62 7.92 9.45
N GLU A 217 4.09 7.22 8.43
CA GLU A 217 5.28 7.64 7.66
C GLU A 217 5.09 9.03 7.07
N SER A 218 3.95 9.30 6.42
CA SER A 218 3.68 10.62 5.84
C SER A 218 3.68 11.73 6.89
N ARG A 219 3.27 11.43 8.13
CA ARG A 219 3.36 12.37 9.26
C ARG A 219 4.79 12.56 9.77
N TYR A 220 5.63 11.54 9.69
CA TYR A 220 7.07 11.66 9.94
C TYR A 220 7.73 12.59 8.90
N VAL A 221 7.51 12.27 7.61
CA VAL A 221 8.05 13.05 6.48
C VAL A 221 7.60 14.52 6.54
N ALA A 222 6.36 14.78 6.96
CA ALA A 222 5.83 16.14 7.11
C ALA A 222 6.52 16.97 8.22
N GLN A 223 7.27 16.34 9.12
CA GLN A 223 8.01 16.99 10.21
C GLN A 223 9.48 17.23 9.87
N LEU A 224 9.96 16.70 8.74
CA LEU A 224 11.33 16.87 8.29
C LEU A 224 11.67 18.35 8.06
N SER A 225 12.96 18.67 8.24
CA SER A 225 13.46 19.99 7.87
C SER A 225 13.37 20.19 6.35
N GLU A 226 13.35 21.44 5.85
CA GLU A 226 13.33 21.70 4.40
C GLU A 226 14.49 21.00 3.66
N GLY A 227 15.65 20.87 4.32
CA GLY A 227 16.82 20.19 3.76
C GLY A 227 16.62 18.68 3.67
N ASP A 228 16.12 18.07 4.74
CA ASP A 228 15.88 16.63 4.80
C ASP A 228 14.73 16.22 3.88
N LEU A 229 13.68 17.04 3.79
CA LEU A 229 12.59 16.84 2.84
C LEU A 229 13.08 16.89 1.40
N THR A 230 13.99 17.81 1.07
CA THR A 230 14.61 17.87 -0.27
C THR A 230 15.40 16.60 -0.57
N ALA A 231 16.22 16.14 0.39
CA ALA A 231 16.97 14.89 0.25
C ALA A 231 16.05 13.67 0.09
N TYR A 232 14.97 13.62 0.89
CA TYR A 232 13.95 12.59 0.81
C TYR A 232 13.31 12.51 -0.58
N GLU A 233 12.85 13.66 -1.10
CA GLU A 233 12.23 13.77 -2.43
C GLU A 233 13.21 13.40 -3.56
N GLU A 234 14.46 13.84 -3.49
CA GLU A 234 15.48 13.53 -4.50
C GLU A 234 15.76 12.02 -4.57
N THR A 235 15.93 11.36 -3.42
CA THR A 235 16.18 9.91 -3.35
C THR A 235 14.95 9.12 -3.78
N ALA A 236 13.75 9.49 -3.32
CA ALA A 236 12.49 8.83 -3.71
C ALA A 236 12.27 8.93 -5.24
N MET A 237 12.56 10.09 -5.83
CA MET A 237 12.51 10.25 -7.28
C MET A 237 13.53 9.38 -8.01
N ALA A 238 14.76 9.25 -7.49
CA ALA A 238 15.77 8.40 -8.10
C ALA A 238 15.39 6.90 -8.04
N GLN A 239 14.80 6.45 -6.93
CA GLN A 239 14.28 5.09 -6.79
C GLN A 239 13.14 4.81 -7.76
N ALA A 240 12.19 5.75 -7.88
CA ALA A 240 11.10 5.63 -8.85
C ALA A 240 11.63 5.54 -10.29
N ASP A 241 12.56 6.42 -10.67
CA ASP A 241 13.17 6.40 -12.00
C ASP A 241 13.91 5.07 -12.27
N ALA A 242 14.56 4.49 -11.26
CA ALA A 242 15.20 3.17 -11.37
C ALA A 242 14.18 2.05 -11.57
N ALA A 243 13.11 1.99 -10.78
CA ALA A 243 12.06 0.98 -10.93
C ALA A 243 11.37 1.06 -12.31
N PHE A 244 11.17 2.27 -12.85
CA PHE A 244 10.63 2.44 -14.20
C PHE A 244 11.64 2.12 -15.32
N ALA A 245 12.93 2.03 -15.02
CA ALA A 245 13.96 1.65 -15.98
C ALA A 245 14.05 0.13 -16.20
N GLU A 246 13.68 -0.68 -15.21
CA GLU A 246 13.78 -2.16 -15.20
C GLU A 246 12.75 -2.88 -16.12
N GLU A 247 12.10 -2.17 -17.06
CA GLU A 247 11.03 -2.71 -17.93
C GLU A 247 9.90 -3.44 -17.17
N ILE A 248 9.73 -3.16 -15.87
CA ILE A 248 8.70 -3.76 -15.02
C ILE A 248 7.32 -3.40 -15.58
N PRO A 249 6.43 -4.39 -15.83
CA PRO A 249 5.09 -4.12 -16.32
C PRO A 249 4.34 -3.15 -15.40
N GLY A 250 3.83 -2.06 -15.98
CA GLY A 250 3.14 -1.03 -15.19
C GLY A 250 1.90 -1.55 -14.43
N VAL A 251 1.32 -2.68 -14.86
CA VAL A 251 0.24 -3.33 -14.10
C VAL A 251 0.73 -3.95 -12.79
N LEU A 252 1.97 -4.46 -12.72
CA LEU A 252 2.55 -4.97 -11.48
C LEU A 252 2.79 -3.82 -10.50
N VAL A 253 3.42 -2.72 -10.97
CA VAL A 253 3.63 -1.51 -10.16
C VAL A 253 2.30 -0.98 -9.64
N ALA A 254 1.28 -0.89 -10.50
CA ALA A 254 -0.05 -0.44 -10.11
C ALA A 254 -0.74 -1.39 -9.13
N SER A 255 -0.59 -2.71 -9.29
CA SER A 255 -1.21 -3.69 -8.39
C SER A 255 -0.57 -3.70 -7.01
N MET A 256 0.76 -3.60 -6.93
CA MET A 256 1.47 -3.60 -5.66
C MET A 256 1.29 -2.27 -4.93
N GLY A 257 1.36 -1.14 -5.65
CA GLY A 257 1.13 0.19 -5.10
C GLY A 257 -0.31 0.48 -4.66
N ALA A 258 -1.29 -0.36 -5.05
CA ALA A 258 -2.70 -0.08 -4.82
C ALA A 258 -3.07 -0.02 -3.33
N SER A 259 -2.53 -0.91 -2.49
CA SER A 259 -2.80 -0.94 -1.05
C SER A 259 -2.34 0.32 -0.34
N TYR A 260 -1.21 0.89 -0.77
CA TYR A 260 -0.64 2.12 -0.23
C TYR A 260 -1.45 3.35 -0.68
N VAL A 261 -1.61 3.51 -1.99
CA VAL A 261 -2.27 4.68 -2.60
C VAL A 261 -3.74 4.79 -2.21
N LEU A 262 -4.42 3.65 -2.03
CA LEU A 262 -5.84 3.63 -1.62
C LEU A 262 -6.00 3.52 -0.10
N GLY A 263 -5.05 2.92 0.58
CA GLY A 263 -5.07 2.68 2.02
C GLY A 263 -4.91 3.96 2.82
N GLU A 264 -3.87 4.75 2.54
CA GLU A 264 -3.57 5.96 3.31
C GLU A 264 -4.77 6.93 3.37
N PRO A 265 -5.42 7.33 2.25
CA PRO A 265 -6.58 8.21 2.33
C PRO A 265 -7.78 7.55 3.02
N LEU A 266 -7.95 6.23 2.92
CA LEU A 266 -9.00 5.51 3.63
C LEU A 266 -8.78 5.59 5.15
N VAL A 267 -7.59 5.23 5.62
CA VAL A 267 -7.23 5.27 7.05
C VAL A 267 -7.22 6.70 7.56
N GLY A 268 -6.75 7.66 6.76
CA GLY A 268 -6.79 9.08 7.09
C GLY A 268 -8.20 9.61 7.34
N ILE A 269 -9.21 9.16 6.57
CA ILE A 269 -10.62 9.50 6.83
C ILE A 269 -11.10 8.90 8.16
N VAL A 270 -10.82 7.62 8.39
CA VAL A 270 -11.22 6.92 9.64
C VAL A 270 -10.57 7.57 10.86
N GLN A 271 -9.29 7.89 10.78
CA GLN A 271 -8.53 8.56 11.83
C GLN A 271 -9.07 9.98 12.09
N ALA A 272 -9.41 10.73 11.05
CA ALA A 272 -9.96 12.08 11.20
C ALA A 272 -11.37 12.10 11.83
N GLU A 273 -12.18 11.07 11.61
CA GLU A 273 -13.55 10.98 12.13
C GLU A 273 -13.61 10.37 13.54
N GLY A 274 -12.76 9.39 13.84
CA GLY A 274 -12.86 8.56 15.05
C GLY A 274 -11.58 8.45 15.88
N GLY A 275 -10.48 9.08 15.46
CA GLY A 275 -9.16 8.94 16.09
C GLY A 275 -8.54 7.56 15.87
N TRP A 276 -7.41 7.31 16.54
CA TRP A 276 -6.67 6.05 16.40
C TRP A 276 -7.44 4.82 16.87
N ALA A 277 -8.30 4.97 17.89
CA ALA A 277 -9.19 3.90 18.33
C ALA A 277 -10.08 3.35 17.19
N ALA A 278 -10.54 4.22 16.28
CA ALA A 278 -11.34 3.77 15.14
C ALA A 278 -10.51 3.04 14.07
N VAL A 279 -9.23 3.40 13.93
CA VAL A 279 -8.28 2.66 13.06
C VAL A 279 -7.96 1.30 13.66
N ASP A 280 -7.73 1.22 14.97
CA ASP A 280 -7.50 -0.04 15.67
C ASP A 280 -8.70 -0.99 15.54
N ASP A 281 -9.91 -0.47 15.69
CA ASP A 281 -11.13 -1.26 15.49
C ASP A 281 -11.23 -1.76 14.05
N LEU A 282 -10.85 -0.93 13.06
CA LEU A 282 -10.82 -1.32 11.65
C LEU A 282 -9.75 -2.38 11.34
N LEU A 283 -8.63 -2.39 12.06
CA LEU A 283 -7.60 -3.44 11.94
C LEU A 283 -8.07 -4.75 12.60
N ARG A 284 -8.64 -4.67 13.81
CA ARG A 284 -9.15 -5.85 14.54
C ARG A 284 -10.31 -6.50 13.81
N ASP A 285 -11.29 -5.72 13.40
CA ASP A 285 -12.45 -6.18 12.63
C ASP A 285 -12.04 -6.47 11.19
N ARG A 286 -12.34 -7.66 10.68
CA ARG A 286 -12.03 -8.04 9.29
C ARG A 286 -12.72 -7.08 8.30
N PRO A 287 -11.99 -6.21 7.58
CA PRO A 287 -12.59 -5.28 6.62
C PRO A 287 -13.19 -6.10 5.49
N ARG A 288 -14.49 -5.95 5.25
CA ARG A 288 -15.15 -6.61 4.12
C ARG A 288 -15.13 -5.68 2.91
N ALA A 289 -14.73 -6.19 1.75
CA ALA A 289 -14.81 -5.45 0.48
C ALA A 289 -16.23 -4.93 0.17
N SER A 290 -17.27 -5.53 0.76
CA SER A 290 -18.64 -5.00 0.69
C SER A 290 -18.88 -3.89 1.72
N TRP A 291 -18.86 -2.64 1.27
CA TRP A 291 -19.41 -1.51 2.03
C TRP A 291 -20.90 -1.69 2.30
N ARG A 292 -21.27 -2.32 3.42
CA ARG A 292 -22.65 -2.28 3.90
C ARG A 292 -22.78 -1.01 4.72
N CYS A 293 -23.25 0.05 4.09
CA CYS A 293 -23.62 1.29 4.76
C CYS A 293 -24.69 0.96 5.80
N SER A 294 -24.27 0.75 7.06
CA SER A 294 -25.19 0.59 8.19
C SER A 294 -25.77 1.97 8.47
N THR A 295 -26.81 2.32 7.74
CA THR A 295 -27.67 3.42 8.14
C THR A 295 -28.35 3.00 9.45
N SER A 296 -27.77 3.40 10.57
CA SER A 296 -28.45 3.39 11.86
C SER A 296 -29.68 4.29 11.72
N SER A 297 -30.82 3.66 11.43
CA SER A 297 -32.11 4.34 11.42
C SER A 297 -32.42 4.78 12.86
N PRO A 298 -32.63 6.08 13.13
CA PRO A 298 -33.05 6.49 14.46
C PRO A 298 -34.45 5.92 14.70
N THR A 299 -34.57 5.07 15.71
CA THR A 299 -35.85 4.53 16.17
C THR A 299 -36.71 5.69 16.64
N SER A 300 -37.72 6.04 15.84
CA SER A 300 -38.76 6.96 16.26
C SER A 300 -39.57 6.31 17.40
N THR A 301 -39.32 6.72 18.63
CA THR A 301 -40.20 6.44 19.76
C THR A 301 -41.48 7.27 19.59
N GLY A 302 -42.44 6.68 18.86
CA GLY A 302 -43.81 7.18 18.77
C GLY A 302 -44.55 6.94 20.08
N SER A 303 -44.53 7.93 20.97
CA SER A 303 -45.45 8.05 22.10
C SER A 303 -46.91 8.04 21.60
N SER A 304 -47.64 6.95 21.82
CA SER A 304 -49.10 6.93 21.68
C SER A 304 -49.75 7.00 23.07
N GLY A 305 -50.22 8.20 23.40
CA GLY A 305 -51.06 8.45 24.56
C GLY A 305 -52.50 7.98 24.34
N SER A 306 -52.94 7.09 25.24
CA SER A 306 -54.27 6.98 25.85
C SER A 306 -55.53 7.32 25.04
N MET A 307 -56.44 6.33 24.93
CA MET A 307 -57.84 6.59 25.30
C MET A 307 -58.58 5.31 25.75
N SER A 308 -58.91 5.31 27.04
CA SER A 308 -59.83 4.40 27.72
C SER A 308 -61.24 4.50 27.12
N SER A 309 -61.88 3.38 26.80
CA SER A 309 -63.35 3.33 26.71
C SER A 309 -63.91 2.10 27.43
N ARG A 310 -64.84 2.42 28.33
CA ARG A 310 -65.55 1.52 29.24
C ARG A 310 -66.49 0.60 28.46
N ARG A 311 -66.49 -0.70 28.77
CA ARG A 311 -67.67 -1.56 28.58
C ARG A 311 -68.38 -1.74 29.92
N ARG A 312 -69.55 -1.11 30.04
CA ARG A 312 -70.58 -1.47 31.02
C ARG A 312 -71.62 -2.35 30.32
N SER A 313 -71.92 -3.47 30.97
CA SER A 313 -73.03 -4.38 30.67
C SER A 313 -74.40 -3.70 30.89
N PRO A 314 -75.47 -4.30 30.34
CA PRO A 314 -76.70 -4.44 31.12
C PRO A 314 -77.32 -5.86 31.06
N THR A 315 -77.65 -6.39 32.26
CA THR A 315 -78.91 -7.05 32.73
C THR A 315 -79.89 -7.66 31.71
N ALA A 316 -80.68 -8.74 31.95
CA ALA A 316 -80.98 -9.63 33.07
C ALA A 316 -81.99 -10.72 32.61
N ARG A 317 -82.20 -11.78 33.43
CA ARG A 317 -83.36 -12.74 33.48
C ARG A 317 -83.57 -13.62 32.22
N SER A 318 -83.83 -14.92 32.29
CA SER A 318 -84.43 -15.80 33.32
C SER A 318 -83.73 -17.15 33.33
#